data_AF-A0A162ZC87-F1
#
_entry.id   AF-A0A162ZC87-F1
#
_cell.length_a   1.000
_cell.length_b   1.000
_cell.length_c   1.000
_cell.angle_alpha   90.00
_cell.angle_beta   90.00
_cell.angle_gamma   90.00
#
_symmetry.space_group_name_H-M   'P 1'
#
loop_
_entity.id
_entity.type
_entity.pdbx_description
1 polymer ?
#
loop_
_entity_poly.entity_id
_entity_poly.type
_entity_poly.pdbx_seq_one_letter_code
_entity_poly.pdbx_strand_id
1 'polypeptide(L)'
;MLSMKPSAPAKKNERHSKVTVSAPNPIGESIDEEECPACPAGRKFAKEQEATKRKWGENIERLIALHSESIAKGDECKKLLKKTMESNFVAMAIREKNAILQRTQDIKVLLIDTSLIADHVSRQMMLDLKKEVQERGVGNTPISNDDSMSSNLFDISSEGEDCDGN
;
A
#
# COMPACT_ATOMS: atom_id res chain seq x y z
N MET A 1 -43.67 1.18 -23.56
CA MET A 1 -42.80 2.12 -22.80
C MET A 1 -43.65 2.75 -21.70
N LEU A 2 -43.55 2.23 -20.48
CA LEU A 2 -44.28 2.75 -19.33
C LEU A 2 -43.39 3.74 -18.59
N SER A 3 -43.82 4.99 -18.57
CA SER A 3 -43.28 6.10 -17.81
C SER A 3 -43.58 5.90 -16.32
N MET A 4 -42.57 6.03 -15.45
CA MET A 4 -42.76 6.62 -14.12
C MET A 4 -41.48 7.34 -13.67
N LYS A 5 -41.68 8.60 -13.32
CA LYS A 5 -40.72 9.55 -12.73
C LYS A 5 -40.82 9.50 -11.18
N PRO A 6 -39.86 10.11 -10.45
CA PRO A 6 -39.42 9.70 -9.11
C PRO A 6 -40.25 10.32 -7.98
N SER A 7 -40.13 9.77 -6.76
CA SER A 7 -40.75 10.33 -5.56
C SER A 7 -39.87 10.18 -4.30
N ALA A 8 -39.47 11.34 -3.77
CA ALA A 8 -39.19 11.68 -2.37
C ALA A 8 -39.43 13.22 -2.26
N PRO A 9 -39.57 13.87 -1.08
CA PRO A 9 -39.58 13.40 0.32
C PRO A 9 -40.75 13.99 1.16
N ALA A 10 -40.98 13.52 2.40
CA ALA A 10 -41.81 14.20 3.42
C ALA A 10 -41.55 13.60 4.82
N LYS A 11 -41.65 14.28 5.97
CA LYS A 11 -41.74 15.69 6.37
C LYS A 11 -41.43 15.77 7.88
N LYS A 12 -40.77 16.86 8.27
CA LYS A 12 -40.57 17.41 9.61
C LYS A 12 -41.89 17.46 10.42
N ASN A 13 -41.83 17.28 11.74
CA ASN A 13 -42.78 17.89 12.68
C ASN A 13 -42.06 18.36 13.95
N GLU A 14 -41.78 19.65 13.91
CA GLU A 14 -41.34 20.53 14.98
C GLU A 14 -42.61 21.12 15.63
N ARG A 15 -42.73 21.05 16.96
CA ARG A 15 -43.74 21.84 17.70
C ARG A 15 -43.09 22.49 18.90
N HIS A 16 -42.85 23.80 18.76
CA HIS A 16 -42.66 24.72 19.86
C HIS A 16 -43.96 24.86 20.66
N SER A 17 -43.85 24.95 21.98
CA SER A 17 -44.79 25.74 22.78
C SER A 17 -44.05 26.31 23.99
N LYS A 18 -44.02 27.65 24.03
CA LYS A 18 -43.52 28.49 25.10
C LYS A 18 -44.71 28.79 26.02
N VAL A 19 -44.67 28.36 27.27
CA VAL A 19 -45.47 28.97 28.34
C VAL A 19 -44.64 29.00 29.62
N THR A 20 -44.41 30.22 30.09
CA THR A 20 -43.82 30.53 31.39
C THR A 20 -44.98 30.88 32.31
N VAL A 21 -45.26 30.09 33.36
CA VAL A 21 -46.12 30.53 34.47
C VAL A 21 -45.61 29.88 35.77
N SER A 22 -44.99 30.74 36.57
CA SER A 22 -45.09 30.91 38.03
C SER A 22 -45.03 29.69 38.96
N ALA A 23 -44.03 29.74 39.85
CA ALA A 23 -43.97 28.96 41.08
C ALA A 23 -45.17 29.22 42.01
N PRO A 24 -45.55 28.22 42.81
CA PRO A 24 -45.90 28.40 44.21
C PRO A 24 -44.81 27.74 45.06
N ASN A 25 -44.18 28.54 45.93
CA ASN A 25 -43.39 28.01 47.03
C ASN A 25 -44.30 27.41 48.13
N PRO A 26 -43.74 26.57 49.02
CA PRO A 26 -44.44 25.44 49.62
C PRO A 26 -45.15 25.83 50.91
N ILE A 27 -46.26 25.15 51.21
CA ILE A 27 -46.86 25.15 52.55
C ILE A 27 -47.07 23.70 52.93
N GLY A 28 -46.52 23.36 54.08
CA GLY A 28 -46.13 22.01 54.45
C GLY A 28 -47.28 21.06 54.72
N GLU A 29 -46.95 19.79 54.55
CA GLU A 29 -47.60 18.70 55.22
C GLU A 29 -46.51 17.65 55.48
N SER A 30 -46.39 17.30 56.76
CA SER A 30 -45.48 16.31 57.31
C SER A 30 -45.66 14.97 56.61
N ILE A 31 -44.72 14.58 55.76
CA ILE A 31 -44.61 13.22 55.29
C ILE A 31 -43.65 12.54 56.27
N ASP A 32 -44.26 11.70 57.11
CA ASP A 32 -43.60 10.67 57.91
C ASP A 32 -42.42 10.08 57.12
N GLU A 33 -41.25 9.99 57.74
CA GLU A 33 -40.10 9.35 57.11
C GLU A 33 -40.41 7.85 56.97
N GLU A 34 -41.10 7.50 55.88
CA GLU A 34 -41.10 6.14 55.38
C GLU A 34 -39.66 5.85 55.00
N GLU A 35 -38.99 5.15 55.92
CA GLU A 35 -37.74 4.45 55.73
C GLU A 35 -37.82 3.66 54.43
N CYS A 36 -37.40 4.29 53.33
CA CYS A 36 -37.21 3.62 52.06
C CYS A 36 -36.17 2.52 52.33
N PRO A 37 -36.50 1.22 52.17
CA PRO A 37 -35.50 0.19 52.32
C PRO A 37 -34.40 0.48 51.30
N ALA A 38 -33.20 0.75 51.80
CA ALA A 38 -32.02 0.99 50.99
C ALA A 38 -31.90 -0.14 49.97
N CYS A 39 -32.27 0.14 48.72
CA CYS A 39 -32.26 -0.86 47.67
C CYS A 39 -30.81 -1.35 47.50
N PRO A 40 -30.50 -2.63 47.77
CA PRO A 40 -29.16 -3.17 47.57
C PRO A 40 -29.01 -3.52 46.08
N ALA A 41 -29.20 -2.55 45.20
CA ALA A 41 -29.13 -2.74 43.75
C ALA A 41 -27.70 -2.56 43.23
N GLY A 42 -26.95 -1.57 43.72
CA GLY A 42 -25.65 -1.19 43.14
C GLY A 42 -24.53 -2.24 43.26
N ARG A 43 -24.52 -3.05 44.32
CA ARG A 43 -23.43 -4.01 44.59
C ARG A 43 -23.51 -5.28 43.73
N LYS A 44 -24.68 -5.64 43.21
CA LYS A 44 -24.88 -6.80 42.33
C LYS A 44 -24.46 -6.48 40.89
N PHE A 45 -24.86 -5.30 40.38
CA PHE A 45 -24.50 -4.85 39.02
C PHE A 45 -22.99 -4.68 38.82
N ALA A 46 -22.26 -4.12 39.79
CA ALA A 46 -20.81 -3.94 39.68
C ALA A 46 -20.05 -5.29 39.61
N LYS A 47 -20.46 -6.28 40.42
CA LYS A 47 -19.86 -7.62 40.40
C LYS A 47 -20.15 -8.38 39.11
N GLU A 48 -21.35 -8.22 38.57
CA GLU A 48 -21.77 -8.86 37.32
C GLU A 48 -21.06 -8.24 36.10
N GLN A 49 -20.89 -6.92 36.08
CA GLN A 49 -20.10 -6.23 35.06
C GLN A 49 -18.63 -6.68 35.08
N GLU A 50 -18.05 -6.82 36.27
CA GLU A 50 -16.68 -7.27 36.43
C GLU A 50 -16.49 -8.74 36.00
N ALA A 51 -17.44 -9.62 36.35
CA ALA A 51 -17.44 -11.01 35.89
C ALA A 51 -17.56 -11.11 34.35
N THR A 52 -18.41 -10.29 33.75
CA THR A 52 -18.56 -10.22 32.29
C THR A 52 -17.29 -9.73 31.62
N LYS A 53 -16.62 -8.73 32.20
CA LYS A 53 -15.34 -8.20 31.70
C LYS A 53 -14.23 -9.25 31.76
N ARG A 54 -14.12 -10.01 32.87
CA ARG A 54 -13.17 -11.13 32.99
C ARG A 54 -13.42 -12.20 31.93
N LYS A 55 -14.68 -12.63 31.78
CA LYS A 55 -15.08 -13.63 30.78
C LYS A 55 -14.79 -13.17 29.35
N TRP A 56 -14.97 -11.88 29.07
CA TRP A 56 -14.66 -11.30 27.78
C TRP A 56 -13.15 -11.29 27.50
N GLY A 57 -12.33 -10.94 28.50
CA GLY A 57 -10.87 -11.04 28.43
C GLY A 57 -10.38 -12.47 28.14
N GLU A 58 -10.88 -13.46 28.90
CA GLU A 58 -10.55 -14.88 28.68
C GLU A 58 -10.92 -15.37 27.27
N ASN A 59 -12.04 -14.89 26.73
CA ASN A 59 -12.47 -15.26 25.39
C ASN A 59 -11.54 -14.67 24.31
N ILE A 60 -11.07 -13.44 24.49
CA ILE A 60 -10.07 -12.84 23.60
C ILE A 60 -8.76 -13.59 23.67
N GLU A 61 -8.27 -13.92 24.87
CA GLU A 61 -7.02 -14.66 25.04
C GLU A 61 -7.09 -16.02 24.35
N ARG A 62 -8.22 -16.74 24.48
CA ARG A 62 -8.43 -17.99 23.74
C ARG A 62 -8.42 -17.79 22.23
N LEU A 63 -9.04 -16.73 21.73
CA LEU A 63 -9.06 -16.41 20.30
C LEU A 63 -7.64 -16.10 19.79
N ILE A 64 -6.86 -15.33 20.55
CA ILE A 64 -5.46 -15.03 20.22
C ILE A 64 -4.62 -16.31 20.25
N ALA A 65 -4.78 -17.14 21.28
CA ALA A 65 -4.05 -18.41 21.39
C ALA A 65 -4.35 -19.34 20.20
N LEU A 66 -5.63 -19.45 19.85
CA LEU A 66 -6.10 -20.31 18.75
C LEU A 66 -5.60 -19.85 17.38
N HIS A 67 -5.35 -18.55 17.19
CA HIS A 67 -4.83 -17.98 15.94
C HIS A 67 -3.39 -17.47 16.02
N SER A 68 -2.68 -17.77 17.11
CA SER A 68 -1.35 -17.23 17.40
C SER A 68 -0.33 -17.54 16.29
N GLU A 69 -0.36 -18.77 15.76
CA GLU A 69 0.48 -19.17 14.65
C GLU A 69 0.20 -18.37 13.37
N SER A 70 -1.08 -18.10 13.07
CA SER A 70 -1.46 -17.29 11.90
C SER A 70 -1.02 -15.84 12.06
N ILE A 71 -1.07 -15.29 13.28
CA ILE A 71 -0.59 -13.95 13.59
C ILE A 71 0.93 -13.89 13.39
N ALA A 72 1.67 -14.84 13.96
CA ALA A 72 3.12 -14.93 13.83
C ALA A 72 3.56 -15.05 12.35
N LYS A 73 2.89 -15.92 11.58
CA LYS A 73 3.12 -16.04 10.13
C LYS A 73 2.86 -14.73 9.39
N GLY A 74 1.79 -14.01 9.75
CA GLY A 74 1.49 -12.69 9.20
C GLY A 74 2.61 -11.68 9.44
N ASP A 75 3.16 -11.65 10.65
CA ASP A 75 4.27 -10.76 11.03
C ASP A 75 5.57 -11.11 10.29
N GLU A 76 5.89 -12.39 10.15
CA GLU A 76 7.03 -12.86 9.37
C GLU A 76 6.90 -12.50 7.89
N CYS A 77 5.73 -12.75 7.28
CA CYS A 77 5.45 -12.35 5.90
C CYS A 77 5.61 -10.85 5.69
N LYS A 78 5.10 -10.03 6.62
CA LYS A 78 5.23 -8.57 6.57
C LYS A 78 6.70 -8.13 6.64
N LYS A 79 7.49 -8.76 7.52
CA LYS A 79 8.94 -8.48 7.65
C LYS A 79 9.71 -8.87 6.40
N LEU A 80 9.42 -10.03 5.81
CA LEU A 80 10.03 -10.49 4.57
C LEU A 80 9.67 -9.56 3.40
N LEU A 81 8.40 -9.19 3.25
CA LEU A 81 7.96 -8.25 2.22
C LEU A 81 8.70 -6.91 2.33
N LYS A 82 8.77 -6.35 3.54
CA LYS A 82 9.50 -5.10 3.81
C LYS A 82 10.97 -5.23 3.40
N LYS A 83 11.65 -6.30 3.83
CA LYS A 83 13.06 -6.55 3.47
C LYS A 83 13.26 -6.69 1.96
N THR A 84 12.34 -7.36 1.25
CA THR A 84 12.39 -7.52 -0.21
C THR A 84 12.19 -6.20 -0.93
N MET A 85 11.24 -5.36 -0.48
CA MET A 85 11.03 -4.03 -1.06
C MET A 85 12.19 -3.07 -0.79
N GLU A 86 12.82 -3.18 0.38
CA GLU A 86 14.05 -2.45 0.74
C GLU A 86 15.30 -3.03 0.05
N SER A 87 15.21 -4.25 -0.50
CA SER A 87 16.33 -4.85 -1.20
C SER A 87 16.59 -4.14 -2.53
N ASN A 88 17.87 -3.87 -2.80
CA ASN A 88 18.31 -3.30 -4.06
C ASN A 88 17.97 -4.17 -5.28
N PHE A 89 17.68 -5.46 -5.08
CA PHE A 89 17.35 -6.39 -6.16
C PHE A 89 16.10 -5.95 -6.94
N VAL A 90 15.02 -5.59 -6.23
CA VAL A 90 13.78 -5.14 -6.88
C VAL A 90 14.02 -3.83 -7.65
N ALA A 91 14.76 -2.90 -7.05
CA ALA A 91 15.11 -1.64 -7.71
C ALA A 91 16.03 -1.84 -8.93
N MET A 92 16.97 -2.78 -8.88
CA MET A 92 17.81 -3.16 -10.03
C MET A 92 16.97 -3.80 -11.13
N ALA A 93 16.12 -4.77 -10.81
CA ALA A 93 15.26 -5.44 -11.77
C ALA A 93 14.30 -4.46 -12.48
N ILE A 94 13.73 -3.50 -11.75
CA ILE A 94 12.89 -2.44 -12.35
C ILE A 94 13.72 -1.56 -13.29
N ARG A 95 14.91 -1.12 -12.86
CA ARG A 95 15.81 -0.30 -13.70
C ARG A 95 16.23 -1.03 -14.96
N GLU A 96 16.60 -2.31 -14.85
CA GLU A 96 17.00 -3.14 -15.97
C GLU A 96 15.85 -3.34 -16.97
N LYS A 97 14.65 -3.68 -16.47
CA LYS A 97 13.46 -3.80 -17.32
C LYS A 97 13.16 -2.49 -18.06
N ASN A 98 13.24 -1.36 -17.38
CA ASN A 98 13.01 -0.05 -18.00
C ASN A 98 14.08 0.28 -19.04
N ALA A 99 15.35 -0.04 -18.78
CA ALA A 99 16.43 0.14 -19.76
C ALA A 99 16.23 -0.71 -21.02
N ILE A 100 15.79 -1.96 -20.86
CA ILE A 100 15.47 -2.85 -21.99
C ILE A 100 14.29 -2.29 -22.80
N LEU A 101 13.23 -1.84 -22.13
CA LEU A 101 12.07 -1.23 -22.79
C LEU A 101 12.47 0.03 -23.58
N GLN A 102 13.28 0.90 -22.99
CA GLN A 102 13.80 2.09 -23.65
C GLN A 102 14.62 1.73 -24.89
N ARG A 103 15.59 0.82 -24.76
CA ARG A 103 16.39 0.34 -25.90
C ARG A 103 15.53 -0.26 -27.00
N THR A 104 14.48 -0.99 -26.65
CA THR A 104 13.55 -1.58 -27.62
C THR A 104 12.80 -0.50 -28.40
N GLN A 105 12.34 0.57 -27.73
CA GLN A 105 11.70 1.70 -28.38
C GLN A 105 12.66 2.46 -29.29
N ASP A 106 13.87 2.71 -28.81
CA ASP A 106 14.94 3.35 -29.56
C ASP A 106 15.27 2.56 -30.85
N ILE A 107 15.38 1.23 -30.77
CA ILE A 107 15.58 0.37 -31.95
C ILE A 107 14.40 0.49 -32.93
N LYS A 108 13.15 0.48 -32.43
CA LYS A 108 11.97 0.66 -33.30
C LYS A 108 12.02 1.97 -34.05
N VAL A 109 12.42 3.06 -33.39
CA VAL A 109 12.60 4.37 -34.04
C VAL A 109 13.63 4.28 -35.15
N LEU A 110 14.79 3.65 -34.91
CA LEU A 110 15.84 3.50 -35.93
C LEU A 110 15.37 2.71 -37.15
N LEU A 111 14.51 1.71 -36.95
CA LEU A 111 13.99 0.85 -38.02
C LEU A 111 12.90 1.49 -38.89
N ILE A 112 12.30 2.61 -38.48
CA ILE A 112 11.27 3.31 -39.28
C ILE A 112 11.91 3.86 -40.57
N ASP A 113 11.40 3.49 -41.73
CA ASP A 113 11.82 4.11 -42.98
C ASP A 113 11.25 5.53 -43.09
N THR A 114 12.11 6.52 -42.95
CA THR A 114 11.74 7.94 -43.03
C THR A 114 11.34 8.36 -44.44
N SER A 115 11.72 7.59 -45.47
CA SER A 115 11.35 7.87 -46.85
C SER A 115 9.83 7.79 -47.08
N LEU A 116 9.15 6.95 -46.28
CA LEU A 116 7.71 6.71 -46.33
C LEU A 116 6.88 7.84 -45.71
N ILE A 117 7.50 8.80 -45.01
CA ILE A 117 6.79 9.90 -44.33
C ILE A 117 6.60 11.07 -45.31
N ALA A 118 5.43 11.16 -45.96
CA ALA A 118 5.17 12.19 -46.99
C ALA A 118 5.28 13.63 -46.48
N ASP A 119 4.85 13.89 -45.24
CA ASP A 119 4.93 15.22 -44.62
C ASP A 119 6.37 15.58 -44.25
N HIS A 120 6.84 16.74 -44.73
CA HIS A 120 8.20 17.20 -44.52
C HIS A 120 8.51 17.47 -43.04
N VAL A 121 7.56 18.05 -42.31
CA VAL A 121 7.76 18.41 -40.90
C VAL A 121 7.92 17.16 -40.05
N SER A 122 7.00 16.21 -40.19
CA SER A 122 7.03 14.92 -39.50
C SER A 122 8.29 14.11 -39.85
N ARG A 123 8.72 14.16 -41.12
CA ARG A 123 9.96 13.52 -41.57
C ARG A 123 11.18 14.10 -40.87
N GLN A 124 11.27 15.43 -40.77
CA GLN A 124 12.36 16.09 -40.08
C GLN A 124 12.39 15.74 -38.59
N MET A 125 11.24 15.78 -37.91
CA MET A 125 11.13 15.38 -36.51
C MET A 125 11.60 13.94 -36.27
N MET A 126 11.28 13.03 -37.20
CA MET A 126 11.73 11.64 -37.12
C MET A 126 13.25 11.51 -37.30
N LEU A 127 13.84 12.31 -38.19
CA LEU A 127 15.30 12.34 -38.38
C LEU A 127 16.02 12.87 -37.13
N ASP A 128 15.50 13.95 -36.54
CA ASP A 128 16.04 14.53 -35.31
C ASP A 128 15.97 13.51 -34.16
N LEU A 129 14.82 12.83 -34.02
CA LEU A 129 14.65 11.77 -33.02
C LEU A 129 15.60 10.59 -33.24
N LYS A 130 15.82 10.16 -34.49
CA LYS A 130 16.80 9.10 -34.79
C LYS A 130 18.21 9.51 -34.39
N LYS A 131 18.59 10.76 -34.62
CA LYS A 131 19.88 11.30 -34.21
C LYS A 131 20.03 11.26 -32.68
N GLU A 132 19.01 11.71 -31.95
CA GLU A 132 19.00 11.66 -30.47
C GLU A 132 19.15 10.22 -29.94
N VAL A 133 18.49 9.25 -30.59
CA VAL A 133 18.63 7.82 -30.27
C VAL A 133 20.07 7.33 -30.49
N GLN A 134 20.73 7.75 -31.58
CA GLN A 134 22.12 7.39 -31.87
C GLN A 134 23.10 8.03 -30.88
N GLU A 135 22.86 9.27 -30.46
CA GLU A 135 23.66 9.96 -29.43
C GLU A 135 23.59 9.24 -28.07
N ARG A 136 22.50 8.53 -27.78
CA ARG A 136 22.40 7.62 -26.61
C ARG A 136 23.21 6.33 -26.74
N GLY A 137 23.89 6.12 -27.87
CA GLY A 137 24.73 4.94 -28.14
C GLY A 137 23.98 3.73 -28.69
N VAL A 138 22.70 3.88 -29.07
CA VAL A 138 21.91 2.79 -29.64
C VAL A 138 22.11 2.75 -31.16
N GLY A 139 22.53 1.60 -31.68
CA GLY A 139 22.68 1.39 -33.13
C GLY A 139 23.95 1.99 -33.73
N ASN A 140 24.92 2.43 -32.93
CA ASN A 140 26.25 2.73 -33.42
C ASN A 140 26.87 1.44 -33.97
N THR A 141 27.22 1.43 -35.25
CA THR A 141 28.11 0.39 -35.80
C THR A 141 29.37 0.35 -34.95
N PRO A 142 29.85 -0.84 -34.52
CA PRO A 142 31.18 -0.95 -33.94
C PRO A 142 32.15 -0.28 -34.91
N ILE A 143 32.86 0.74 -34.45
CA ILE A 143 33.99 1.26 -35.19
C ILE A 143 34.99 0.11 -35.18
N SER A 144 35.08 -0.63 -36.30
CA SER A 144 36.14 -1.60 -36.50
C SER A 144 37.43 -0.80 -36.57
N ASN A 145 38.10 -0.66 -35.43
CA ASN A 145 39.51 -0.32 -35.43
C ASN A 145 40.23 -1.57 -35.94
N ASP A 146 40.31 -1.71 -37.26
CA ASP A 146 41.30 -2.59 -37.89
C ASP A 146 42.69 -2.00 -37.61
N ASP A 147 43.17 -2.21 -36.39
CA ASP A 147 44.58 -2.10 -36.06
C ASP A 147 44.99 -3.40 -35.36
N SER A 148 45.24 -4.40 -36.21
CA SER A 148 46.44 -5.22 -36.21
C SER A 148 47.04 -5.59 -34.84
N MET A 149 46.83 -6.87 -34.48
CA MET A 149 47.74 -7.77 -33.76
C MET A 149 48.09 -7.45 -32.31
N SER A 150 47.62 -8.30 -31.39
CA SER A 150 48.51 -9.19 -30.63
C SER A 150 47.70 -10.11 -29.72
N SER A 151 47.65 -11.38 -30.11
CA SER A 151 47.23 -12.50 -29.29
C SER A 151 48.01 -12.57 -27.98
N ASN A 152 47.31 -12.69 -26.86
CA ASN A 152 47.72 -13.52 -25.71
C ASN A 152 46.45 -13.99 -24.99
N LEU A 153 45.93 -15.09 -25.52
CA LEU A 153 44.81 -15.85 -25.03
C LEU A 153 45.40 -17.06 -24.27
N PHE A 154 45.15 -17.10 -22.96
CA PHE A 154 45.53 -18.12 -21.96
C PHE A 154 46.97 -18.08 -21.40
N ASP A 155 47.14 -17.39 -20.27
CA ASP A 155 48.02 -17.86 -19.18
C ASP A 155 47.13 -18.28 -18.01
N ILE A 156 46.77 -19.57 -17.98
CA ILE A 156 46.26 -20.21 -16.76
C ILE A 156 47.51 -20.68 -16.02
N SER A 157 48.02 -19.87 -15.09
CA SER A 157 49.05 -20.32 -14.17
C SER A 157 48.37 -20.97 -12.97
N SER A 158 48.23 -22.29 -13.02
CA SER A 158 47.83 -23.13 -11.90
C SER A 158 49.08 -23.69 -11.19
N GLU A 159 49.48 -23.08 -10.09
CA GLU A 159 50.35 -23.68 -9.06
C GLU A 159 49.82 -23.09 -7.74
N GLY A 160 49.22 -23.84 -6.82
CA GLY A 160 49.82 -24.95 -6.08
C GLY A 160 49.73 -24.53 -4.60
N GLU A 161 48.60 -24.82 -3.97
CA GLU A 161 48.31 -24.43 -2.59
C GLU A 161 48.95 -25.46 -1.64
N ASP A 162 50.20 -25.17 -1.23
CA ASP A 162 50.90 -25.92 -0.19
C ASP A 162 50.31 -25.54 1.18
N CYS A 163 49.49 -26.43 1.75
CA CYS A 163 49.09 -26.36 3.15
C CYS A 163 50.01 -27.28 3.98
N ASP A 164 51.05 -26.70 4.59
CA ASP A 164 51.80 -27.33 5.69
C ASP A 164 51.70 -26.48 6.96
N GLY A 165 51.32 -27.14 8.06
CA GLY A 165 51.47 -26.67 9.45
C GLY A 165 50.16 -26.22 10.10
N ASN A 166 49.70 -26.74 11.23
CA ASN A 166 50.34 -27.57 12.26
C ASN A 166 49.25 -28.21 13.14
#